data_AF-A0A3S0DCK3-F1
#
_entry.id   AF-A0A3S0DCK3-F1
#
_cell.length_a   1.000
_cell.length_b   1.000
_cell.length_c   1.000
_cell.angle_alpha   90.00
_cell.angle_beta   90.00
_cell.angle_gamma   90.00
#
_symmetry.space_group_name_H-M   'P 1'
#
loop_
_entity.id
_entity.type
_entity.pdbx_description
1 polymer ?
#
loop_
_entity_poly.entity_id
_entity_poly.type
_entity_poly.pdbx_seq_one_letter_code
_entity_poly.pdbx_strand_id
1 'polypeptide(L)'
;MMSTSLRLPDWGSALGIPRVTTLSMTTASNSRRWATPVVMASFAFMAATGVLMFFHWHSPLQKELHEWLGWALVTAVLLHVLSNVAAFKRHFAGQRLAAVLLGAVLLVVAGTSFIRPAESKGGSVSAVAVQALAKAPLPALAQVFGLSTAQARQALSAAGLDLPQDSSTLDAAAQGQRERIGKGLKALAAALPTGSR
;
A
#
# COMPACT_ATOMS: atom_id res chain seq x y z
N MET A 1 76.49 -26.46 -12.05
CA MET A 1 75.15 -27.07 -12.16
C MET A 1 74.46 -26.48 -13.38
N MET A 2 74.46 -27.20 -14.51
CA MET A 2 73.83 -26.77 -15.77
C MET A 2 72.41 -27.34 -15.83
N SER A 3 71.40 -26.46 -15.92
CA SER A 3 69.99 -26.84 -16.05
C SER A 3 69.67 -27.00 -17.53
N THR A 4 69.41 -28.24 -17.96
CA THR A 4 69.01 -28.58 -19.32
C THR A 4 67.51 -28.35 -19.48
N SER A 5 67.11 -27.28 -20.18
CA SER A 5 65.71 -27.05 -20.54
C SER A 5 65.36 -27.80 -21.83
N LEU A 6 64.51 -28.82 -21.73
CA LEU A 6 63.95 -29.53 -22.88
C LEU A 6 62.86 -28.66 -23.52
N ARG A 7 63.14 -28.05 -24.68
CA ARG A 7 62.09 -27.40 -25.50
C ARG A 7 61.40 -28.47 -26.32
N LEU A 8 60.10 -28.68 -26.07
CA LEU A 8 59.26 -29.49 -26.95
C LEU A 8 58.97 -28.70 -28.26
N PRO A 9 58.86 -29.38 -29.41
CA PRO A 9 58.61 -28.71 -30.68
C PRO A 9 57.19 -28.11 -30.75
N ASP A 10 57.08 -26.88 -31.23
CA ASP A 10 55.81 -26.22 -31.53
C ASP A 10 55.26 -26.70 -32.88
N TRP A 11 54.62 -27.88 -32.86
CA TRP A 11 53.97 -28.49 -34.03
C TRP A 11 52.76 -27.70 -34.55
N GLY A 12 52.26 -26.70 -33.81
CA GLY A 12 51.07 -25.93 -34.19
C GLY A 12 51.34 -24.89 -35.28
N SER A 13 52.55 -24.33 -35.29
CA SER A 13 52.97 -23.33 -36.29
C SER A 13 53.20 -23.92 -37.69
N ALA A 14 53.55 -25.20 -37.79
CA ALA A 14 53.93 -25.86 -39.05
C ALA A 14 52.72 -26.28 -39.92
N LEU A 15 51.51 -26.35 -39.35
CA LEU A 15 50.31 -26.85 -40.03
C LEU A 15 49.32 -25.75 -40.44
N GLY A 16 49.68 -24.46 -40.28
CA GLY A 16 48.83 -23.34 -40.69
C GLY A 16 47.47 -23.29 -39.99
N ILE A 17 47.31 -23.97 -38.85
CA ILE A 17 46.05 -24.02 -38.12
C ILE A 17 45.91 -22.70 -37.34
N PRO A 18 44.90 -21.86 -37.64
CA PRO A 18 44.69 -20.64 -36.89
C PRO A 18 44.41 -20.99 -35.42
N ARG A 19 45.16 -20.35 -34.52
CA ARG A 19 44.99 -20.49 -33.08
C ARG A 19 43.54 -20.14 -32.75
N VAL A 20 42.73 -21.13 -32.35
CA VAL A 20 41.36 -20.90 -31.91
C VAL A 20 41.44 -20.06 -30.64
N THR A 21 41.19 -18.76 -30.76
CA THR A 21 41.06 -17.85 -29.63
C THR A 21 39.86 -18.33 -28.82
N THR A 22 40.11 -19.03 -27.73
CA THR A 22 39.09 -19.39 -26.75
C THR A 22 38.56 -18.10 -26.14
N LEU A 23 37.41 -17.63 -26.63
CA LEU A 23 36.64 -16.59 -25.97
C LEU A 23 36.22 -17.14 -24.61
N SER A 24 36.79 -16.61 -23.53
CA SER A 24 36.26 -16.81 -22.19
C SER A 24 34.82 -16.30 -22.17
N MET A 25 33.86 -17.21 -22.32
CA MET A 25 32.47 -16.92 -21.99
C MET A 25 32.41 -16.65 -20.50
N THR A 26 32.25 -15.38 -20.13
CA THR A 26 31.93 -14.95 -18.78
C THR A 26 30.72 -15.76 -18.32
N THR A 27 30.92 -16.65 -17.34
CA THR A 27 29.88 -17.52 -16.81
C THR A 27 28.72 -16.65 -16.33
N ALA A 28 27.55 -16.80 -16.96
CA ALA A 28 26.35 -16.07 -16.57
C ALA A 28 26.13 -16.26 -15.06
N SER A 29 26.17 -15.15 -14.32
CA SER A 29 26.13 -15.14 -12.86
C SER A 29 24.90 -15.88 -12.34
N ASN A 30 25.12 -16.66 -11.29
CA ASN A 30 24.22 -17.52 -10.53
C ASN A 30 22.95 -16.82 -9.95
N SER A 31 22.13 -16.20 -10.79
CA SER A 31 20.95 -15.40 -10.40
C SER A 31 19.85 -16.23 -9.73
N ARG A 32 19.75 -17.50 -10.14
CA ARG A 32 18.70 -18.43 -9.68
C ARG A 32 18.84 -18.85 -8.22
N ARG A 33 20.04 -18.87 -7.65
CA ARG A 33 20.27 -19.34 -6.27
C ARG A 33 19.80 -18.36 -5.20
N TRP A 34 19.77 -17.06 -5.50
CA TRP A 34 19.36 -16.03 -4.55
C TRP A 34 17.94 -15.51 -4.79
N ALA A 35 17.46 -15.55 -6.03
CA ALA A 35 16.14 -15.00 -6.37
C ALA A 35 15.00 -15.70 -5.61
N THR A 36 14.97 -17.03 -5.60
CA THR A 36 13.92 -17.79 -4.91
C THR A 36 13.88 -17.56 -3.40
N PRO A 37 14.99 -17.67 -2.64
CA PRO A 37 14.95 -17.42 -1.21
C PRO A 37 14.59 -15.96 -0.87
N VAL A 38 15.00 -14.99 -1.70
CA VAL A 38 14.60 -13.59 -1.52
C VAL A 38 13.10 -13.40 -1.71
N VAL A 39 12.51 -13.97 -2.77
CA VAL A 39 11.06 -13.90 -2.99
C VAL A 39 10.30 -14.61 -1.87
N MET A 40 10.77 -15.77 -1.40
CA MET A 40 10.16 -16.51 -0.30
C MET A 40 10.19 -15.74 1.02
N ALA A 41 11.35 -15.16 1.38
CA ALA A 41 11.47 -14.34 2.59
C ALA A 41 10.59 -13.08 2.50
N SER A 42 10.57 -12.42 1.35
CA SER A 42 9.72 -11.25 1.10
C SER A 42 8.24 -11.61 1.21
N PHE A 43 7.82 -12.73 0.62
CA PHE A 43 6.46 -13.23 0.72
C PHE A 43 6.06 -13.54 2.17
N ALA A 44 6.92 -14.24 2.93
CA ALA A 44 6.65 -14.57 4.32
C ALA A 44 6.48 -13.31 5.18
N PHE A 45 7.34 -12.30 4.99
CA PHE A 45 7.24 -11.01 5.65
C PHE A 45 5.92 -10.28 5.30
N MET A 46 5.57 -10.24 4.02
CA MET A 46 4.33 -9.62 3.53
C MET A 46 3.08 -10.33 4.06
N ALA A 47 3.09 -11.66 4.13
CA ALA A 47 2.00 -12.46 4.68
C ALA A 47 1.82 -12.20 6.19
N ALA A 48 2.92 -12.21 6.96
CA ALA A 48 2.87 -11.95 8.40
C ALA A 48 2.31 -10.55 8.71
N THR A 49 2.82 -9.52 8.03
CA THR A 49 2.32 -8.14 8.19
C THR A 49 0.86 -8.00 7.77
N GLY A 50 0.44 -8.66 6.69
CA GLY A 50 -0.98 -8.69 6.28
C GLY A 50 -1.90 -9.33 7.32
N VAL A 51 -1.49 -10.44 7.93
CA VAL A 51 -2.25 -11.11 9.01
C VAL A 51 -2.35 -10.22 10.25
N LEU A 52 -1.24 -9.58 10.66
CA LEU A 52 -1.26 -8.64 11.79
C LEU A 52 -2.20 -7.46 11.54
N MET A 53 -2.23 -6.94 10.30
CA MET A 53 -3.13 -5.85 9.92
C MET A 53 -4.60 -6.29 9.94
N PHE A 54 -4.91 -7.50 9.51
CA PHE A 54 -6.27 -8.04 9.57
C PHE A 54 -6.83 -8.06 11.01
N PHE A 55 -6.02 -8.48 11.98
CA PHE A 55 -6.39 -8.48 13.40
C PHE A 55 -6.18 -7.13 14.11
N HIS A 56 -5.77 -6.09 13.39
CA HIS A 56 -5.48 -4.76 13.95
C HIS A 56 -4.38 -4.76 15.03
N TRP A 57 -3.49 -5.77 15.03
CA TRP A 57 -2.34 -5.88 15.93
C TRP A 57 -1.06 -5.25 15.36
N HIS A 58 -1.19 -4.43 14.34
CA HIS A 58 -0.07 -3.83 13.65
C HIS A 58 0.38 -2.51 14.31
N SER A 59 1.66 -2.16 14.13
CA SER A 59 2.13 -0.79 14.37
C SER A 59 1.97 0.09 13.13
N PRO A 60 1.98 1.44 13.25
CA PRO A 60 1.99 2.33 12.08
C PRO A 60 3.15 2.04 11.11
N LEU A 61 4.32 1.68 11.63
CA LEU A 61 5.48 1.30 10.82
C LEU A 61 5.23 0.03 10.02
N GLN A 62 4.59 -0.99 10.61
CA GLN A 62 4.29 -2.23 9.90
C GLN A 62 3.31 -2.01 8.74
N LYS A 63 2.36 -1.09 8.90
CA LYS A 63 1.46 -0.67 7.82
C LYS A 63 2.23 -0.01 6.68
N GLU A 64 3.07 0.97 6.99
CA GLU A 64 3.90 1.67 6.01
C GLU A 64 4.80 0.67 5.24
N LEU A 65 5.45 -0.23 5.97
CA LEU A 65 6.27 -1.28 5.38
C LEU A 65 5.44 -2.21 4.48
N HIS A 66 4.25 -2.64 4.91
CA HIS A 66 3.39 -3.50 4.10
C HIS A 66 2.99 -2.81 2.79
N GLU A 67 2.64 -1.53 2.83
CA GLU A 67 2.26 -0.79 1.64
C GLU A 67 3.44 -0.67 0.65
N TRP A 68 4.62 -0.24 1.11
CA TRP A 68 5.77 -0.05 0.21
C TRP A 68 6.47 -1.34 -0.21
N LEU A 69 6.70 -2.27 0.73
CA LEU A 69 7.28 -3.58 0.37
C LEU A 69 6.31 -4.41 -0.47
N GLY A 70 5.00 -4.16 -0.38
CA GLY A 70 4.01 -4.75 -1.28
C GLY A 70 4.28 -4.40 -2.74
N TRP A 71 4.52 -3.12 -3.04
CA TRP A 71 4.89 -2.69 -4.39
C TRP A 71 6.21 -3.31 -4.87
N ALA A 72 7.21 -3.39 -3.99
CA ALA A 72 8.48 -4.04 -4.29
C ALA A 72 8.28 -5.53 -4.59
N LEU A 73 7.47 -6.24 -3.80
CA LEU A 73 7.16 -7.66 -4.00
C LEU A 73 6.41 -7.89 -5.32
N VAL A 74 5.41 -7.07 -5.65
CA VAL A 74 4.69 -7.15 -6.94
C VAL A 74 5.68 -7.00 -8.10
N THR A 75 6.57 -6.01 -8.04
CA THR A 75 7.59 -5.79 -9.07
C THR A 75 8.55 -6.98 -9.19
N ALA A 76 9.03 -7.50 -8.06
CA ALA A 76 9.93 -8.66 -8.02
C ALA A 76 9.26 -9.92 -8.60
N VAL A 77 7.99 -10.16 -8.26
CA VAL A 77 7.21 -11.29 -8.79
C VAL A 77 7.00 -11.14 -10.29
N LEU A 78 6.66 -9.94 -10.79
CA LEU A 78 6.52 -9.70 -12.23
C LEU A 78 7.83 -9.98 -12.97
N LEU A 79 8.96 -9.44 -12.49
CA LEU A 79 10.27 -9.72 -13.06
C LEU A 79 10.60 -11.22 -13.03
N HIS A 80 10.30 -11.91 -11.93
CA HIS A 80 10.53 -13.34 -11.80
C HIS A 80 9.71 -14.16 -12.80
N VAL A 81 8.44 -13.81 -13.01
CA VAL A 81 7.57 -14.47 -14.00
C VAL A 81 8.09 -14.20 -15.41
N LEU A 82 8.40 -12.94 -15.74
CA LEU A 82 8.89 -12.54 -17.07
C LEU A 82 10.25 -13.17 -17.40
N SER A 83 11.14 -13.35 -16.43
CA SER A 83 12.42 -14.03 -16.64
C SER A 83 12.27 -15.56 -16.75
N ASN A 84 11.14 -16.13 -16.33
CA ASN A 84 10.91 -17.57 -16.27
C ASN A 84 9.65 -18.03 -17.01
N VAL A 85 9.23 -17.30 -18.06
CA VAL A 85 7.98 -17.57 -18.80
C VAL A 85 7.92 -19.01 -19.34
N ALA A 86 9.03 -19.57 -19.81
CA ALA A 86 9.07 -20.96 -20.29
C ALA A 86 8.78 -21.99 -19.18
N ALA A 87 9.33 -21.77 -17.98
CA ALA A 87 9.08 -22.63 -16.83
C ALA A 87 7.64 -22.49 -16.33
N PHE A 88 7.11 -21.26 -16.31
CA PHE A 88 5.70 -20.99 -16.01
C PHE A 88 4.77 -21.70 -16.99
N LYS A 89 4.96 -21.52 -18.31
CA LYS A 89 4.17 -22.20 -19.35
C LYS A 89 4.15 -23.72 -19.16
N ARG A 90 5.30 -24.32 -18.83
CA ARG A 90 5.38 -25.77 -18.57
C ARG A 90 4.70 -26.19 -17.27
N HIS A 91 4.75 -25.36 -16.22
CA HIS A 91 4.08 -25.65 -14.95
C HIS A 91 2.55 -25.67 -15.11
N PHE A 92 2.01 -24.75 -15.91
CA PHE A 92 0.58 -24.70 -16.20
C PHE A 92 0.15 -25.70 -17.30
N ALA A 93 1.08 -26.17 -18.14
CA ALA A 93 0.82 -27.23 -19.11
C ALA A 93 0.59 -28.58 -18.38
N GLY A 94 -0.68 -28.95 -18.21
CA GLY A 94 -1.10 -30.22 -17.60
C GLY A 94 -1.67 -30.08 -16.19
N GLN A 95 -1.48 -28.94 -15.52
CA GLN A 95 -2.01 -28.69 -14.18
C GLN A 95 -3.25 -27.79 -14.21
N ARG A 96 -4.38 -28.34 -14.68
CA ARG A 96 -5.67 -27.62 -14.77
C ARG A 96 -6.06 -26.93 -13.46
N LEU A 97 -5.78 -27.56 -12.31
CA LEU A 97 -6.07 -26.99 -11.00
C LEU A 97 -5.32 -25.67 -10.75
N ALA A 98 -4.04 -25.59 -11.10
CA ALA A 98 -3.25 -24.37 -10.93
C ALA A 98 -3.80 -23.22 -11.80
N ALA A 99 -4.18 -23.53 -13.04
CA ALA A 99 -4.79 -22.56 -13.95
C ALA A 99 -6.15 -22.06 -13.43
N VAL A 100 -6.98 -22.96 -12.88
CA VAL A 100 -8.28 -22.61 -12.30
C VAL A 100 -8.12 -21.72 -11.07
N LEU A 101 -7.20 -22.06 -10.15
CA LEU A 101 -6.95 -21.25 -8.95
C LEU A 101 -6.45 -19.85 -9.30
N LEU A 102 -5.52 -19.73 -10.25
CA LEU A 102 -5.04 -18.44 -10.73
C LEU A 102 -6.19 -17.64 -11.36
N GLY A 103 -7.00 -18.28 -12.20
CA GLY A 103 -8.18 -17.67 -12.81
C GLY A 103 -9.20 -17.18 -11.76
N ALA A 104 -9.46 -17.97 -10.72
CA ALA A 104 -10.36 -17.60 -9.63
C ALA A 104 -9.85 -16.39 -8.86
N VAL A 105 -8.56 -16.35 -8.51
CA VAL A 105 -7.96 -15.19 -7.83
C VAL A 105 -8.07 -13.93 -8.70
N LEU A 106 -7.73 -14.03 -9.99
CA LEU A 106 -7.84 -12.90 -10.91
C LEU A 106 -9.29 -12.42 -11.08
N LEU A 107 -10.25 -13.35 -11.12
CA LEU A 107 -11.67 -13.01 -11.19
C LEU A 107 -12.16 -12.33 -9.91
N VAL A 108 -11.73 -12.78 -8.73
CA VAL A 108 -12.05 -12.12 -7.46
C VAL A 108 -11.47 -10.70 -7.45
N VAL A 109 -10.19 -10.53 -7.81
CA VAL A 109 -9.54 -9.21 -7.86
C VAL A 109 -10.24 -8.30 -8.87
N ALA A 110 -10.53 -8.79 -10.07
CA ALA A 110 -11.23 -8.01 -11.10
C ALA A 110 -12.67 -7.67 -10.67
N GLY A 111 -13.38 -8.63 -10.09
CA GLY A 111 -14.75 -8.47 -9.59
C GLY A 111 -14.83 -7.45 -8.45
N THR A 112 -13.88 -7.46 -7.51
CA THR A 112 -13.85 -6.50 -6.41
C THR A 112 -13.33 -5.12 -6.81
N SER A 113 -12.53 -5.01 -7.88
CA SER A 113 -11.99 -3.72 -8.36
C SER A 113 -13.06 -2.74 -8.85
N PHE A 114 -14.23 -3.25 -9.28
CA PHE A 114 -15.36 -2.43 -9.73
C PHE A 114 -16.48 -2.34 -8.69
N ILE A 115 -16.44 -3.18 -7.66
CA ILE A 115 -17.32 -3.04 -6.49
C ILE A 115 -16.70 -1.95 -5.63
N ARG A 116 -17.03 -0.70 -5.93
CA ARG A 116 -17.02 0.31 -4.88
C ARG A 116 -18.00 -0.21 -3.83
N PRO A 117 -17.59 -0.37 -2.56
CA PRO A 117 -18.58 -0.53 -1.51
C PRO A 117 -19.56 0.62 -1.74
N ALA A 118 -20.84 0.31 -1.96
CA ALA A 118 -21.85 1.35 -1.85
C ALA A 118 -21.54 2.00 -0.51
N GLU A 119 -21.23 3.31 -0.49
CA GLU A 119 -21.16 4.04 0.77
C GLU A 119 -22.41 3.60 1.51
N SER A 120 -22.24 2.81 2.59
CA SER A 120 -23.37 2.25 3.27
C SER A 120 -24.19 3.45 3.68
N LYS A 121 -25.39 3.60 3.12
CA LYS A 121 -26.29 4.69 3.50
C LYS A 121 -26.60 4.66 5.01
N GLY A 122 -26.23 3.59 5.71
CA GLY A 122 -25.88 3.63 7.13
C GLY A 122 -24.39 3.90 7.32
N GLY A 123 -24.02 5.16 7.51
CA GLY A 123 -22.70 5.49 8.03
C GLY A 123 -22.49 4.82 9.39
N SER A 124 -21.23 4.67 9.83
CA SER A 124 -20.93 4.27 11.21
C SER A 124 -21.77 5.11 12.18
N VAL A 125 -22.07 4.59 13.38
CA VAL A 125 -22.82 5.34 14.41
C VAL A 125 -22.23 6.75 14.59
N SER A 126 -20.90 6.86 14.50
CA SER A 126 -20.16 8.13 14.50
C SER A 126 -20.49 9.03 13.31
N ALA A 127 -20.59 8.51 12.09
CA ALA A 127 -20.96 9.30 10.90
C ALA A 127 -22.41 9.81 10.99
N VAL A 128 -23.33 8.99 11.50
CA VAL A 128 -24.72 9.42 11.77
C VAL A 128 -24.76 10.53 12.82
N ALA A 129 -24.01 10.37 13.92
CA ALA A 129 -23.93 11.37 14.98
C ALA A 129 -23.33 12.69 14.46
N VAL A 130 -22.21 12.64 13.72
CA VAL A 130 -21.57 13.81 13.11
C VAL A 130 -22.54 14.52 12.15
N GLN A 131 -23.30 13.78 11.36
CA GLN A 131 -24.26 14.37 10.44
C GLN A 131 -25.48 14.97 11.14
N ALA A 132 -25.94 14.37 12.24
CA ALA A 132 -26.98 14.95 13.09
C ALA A 132 -26.51 16.26 13.74
N LEU A 133 -25.28 16.27 14.29
CA LEU A 133 -24.63 17.47 14.83
C LEU A 133 -24.44 18.56 13.77
N ALA A 134 -24.03 18.19 12.55
CA ALA A 134 -23.80 19.14 11.47
C ALA A 134 -25.10 19.86 11.03
N LYS A 135 -26.23 19.17 11.11
CA LYS A 135 -27.56 19.70 10.76
C LYS A 135 -28.29 20.36 11.93
N ALA A 136 -27.75 20.26 13.15
CA ALA A 136 -28.33 20.92 14.30
C ALA A 136 -28.17 22.45 14.18
N PRO A 137 -29.16 23.23 14.65
CA PRO A 137 -29.02 24.68 14.74
C PRO A 137 -27.93 25.06 15.75
N LEU A 138 -27.30 26.22 15.55
CA LEU A 138 -26.15 26.66 16.34
C LEU A 138 -26.35 26.60 17.87
N PRO A 139 -27.51 26.99 18.44
CA PRO A 139 -27.76 26.85 19.88
C PRO A 139 -27.74 25.40 20.38
N ALA A 140 -28.34 24.47 19.62
CA ALA A 140 -28.36 23.05 19.99
C ALA A 140 -26.96 22.45 19.86
N LEU A 141 -26.23 22.82 18.79
CA LEU A 141 -24.84 22.42 18.62
C LEU A 141 -23.97 22.94 19.78
N ALA A 142 -24.11 24.21 20.17
CA ALA A 142 -23.39 24.81 21.30
C ALA A 142 -23.66 24.08 22.62
N GLN A 143 -24.92 23.70 22.88
CA GLN A 143 -25.31 22.95 24.08
C GLN A 143 -24.62 21.58 24.18
N VAL A 144 -24.45 20.86 23.06
CA VAL A 144 -23.72 19.57 23.09
C VAL A 144 -22.27 19.75 23.55
N PHE A 145 -21.66 20.88 23.21
CA PHE A 145 -20.30 21.23 23.64
C PHE A 145 -20.27 22.03 24.95
N GLY A 146 -21.38 22.25 25.64
CA GLY A 146 -21.42 23.03 26.88
C GLY A 146 -21.00 24.50 26.71
N LEU A 147 -21.14 25.06 25.50
CA LEU A 147 -20.78 26.44 25.17
C LEU A 147 -22.04 27.32 25.10
N SER A 148 -21.88 28.61 25.34
CA SER A 148 -22.89 29.59 24.91
C SER A 148 -22.91 29.70 23.37
N THR A 149 -24.05 30.07 22.80
CA THR A 149 -24.20 30.28 21.35
C THR A 149 -23.15 31.27 20.80
N ALA A 150 -22.82 32.31 21.58
CA ALA A 150 -21.80 33.29 21.21
C ALA A 150 -20.38 32.70 21.17
N GLN A 151 -20.02 31.88 22.17
CA GLN A 151 -18.73 31.18 22.21
C GLN A 151 -18.59 30.16 21.07
N ALA A 152 -19.64 29.39 20.81
CA ALA A 152 -19.67 28.46 19.69
C ALA A 152 -19.54 29.17 18.34
N ARG A 153 -20.24 30.29 18.16
CA ARG A 153 -20.11 31.14 16.96
C ARG A 153 -18.69 31.64 16.77
N GLN A 154 -18.08 32.18 17.81
CA GLN A 154 -16.71 32.68 17.77
C GLN A 154 -15.71 31.58 17.40
N ALA A 155 -15.85 30.38 17.97
CA ALA A 155 -15.00 29.24 17.68
C ALA A 155 -15.13 28.78 16.21
N LEU A 156 -16.35 28.76 15.67
CA LEU A 156 -16.60 28.42 14.27
C LEU A 156 -16.07 29.51 13.31
N SER A 157 -16.28 30.79 13.62
CA SER A 157 -15.74 31.91 12.85
C SER A 157 -14.20 31.87 12.81
N ALA A 158 -13.55 31.57 13.95
CA ALA A 158 -12.09 31.36 14.01
C ALA A 158 -11.62 30.18 13.15
N ALA A 159 -12.48 29.19 12.91
CA ALA A 159 -12.22 28.07 12.00
C ALA A 159 -12.51 28.40 10.51
N GLY A 160 -12.99 29.61 10.19
CA GLY A 160 -13.39 30.02 8.85
C GLY A 160 -14.78 29.53 8.44
N LEU A 161 -15.66 29.29 9.43
CA LEU A 161 -17.05 28.88 9.25
C LEU A 161 -17.96 29.93 9.88
N ASP A 162 -18.47 30.83 9.05
CA ASP A 162 -19.33 31.90 9.53
C ASP A 162 -20.80 31.46 9.55
N LEU A 163 -21.44 31.59 10.71
CA LEU A 163 -22.85 31.25 10.92
C LEU A 163 -23.58 32.53 11.34
N PRO A 164 -24.15 33.29 10.38
CA PRO A 164 -24.70 34.61 10.65
C PRO A 164 -26.00 34.57 11.45
N GLN A 165 -26.78 33.49 11.36
CA GLN A 165 -28.06 33.32 12.06
C GLN A 165 -28.00 32.14 13.02
N ASP A 166 -28.73 32.21 14.15
CA ASP A 166 -28.79 31.09 15.11
C ASP A 166 -29.47 29.84 14.54
N SER A 167 -30.32 30.02 13.51
CA SER A 167 -30.92 28.93 12.73
C SER A 167 -29.95 28.31 11.71
N SER A 168 -28.76 28.89 11.51
CA SER A 168 -27.77 28.35 10.58
C SER A 168 -27.18 27.05 11.12
N THR A 169 -26.86 26.15 10.20
CA THR A 169 -26.28 24.85 10.51
C THR A 169 -24.82 24.79 10.07
N LEU A 170 -24.04 23.94 10.73
CA LEU A 170 -22.65 23.72 10.37
C LEU A 170 -22.53 23.10 8.96
N ASP A 171 -23.50 22.26 8.56
CA ASP A 171 -23.57 21.65 7.23
C ASP A 171 -23.72 22.71 6.12
N ALA A 172 -24.56 23.73 6.34
CA ALA A 172 -24.74 24.84 5.40
C ALA A 172 -23.46 25.69 5.28
N ALA A 173 -22.83 26.03 6.41
CA ALA A 173 -21.57 26.79 6.43
C ALA A 173 -20.40 26.00 5.81
N ALA A 174 -20.40 24.68 5.98
CA ALA A 174 -19.41 23.76 5.41
C ALA A 174 -19.68 23.40 3.94
N GLN A 175 -20.81 23.79 3.36
CA GLN A 175 -21.24 23.45 1.99
C GLN A 175 -21.24 21.92 1.75
N GLY A 176 -21.63 21.14 2.77
CA GLY A 176 -21.61 19.67 2.71
C GLY A 176 -20.21 19.04 2.69
N GLN A 177 -19.13 19.81 2.82
CA GLN A 177 -17.77 19.28 2.84
C GLN A 177 -17.45 18.66 4.21
N ARG A 178 -17.31 17.33 4.25
CA ARG A 178 -17.03 16.56 5.48
C ARG A 178 -15.79 17.06 6.25
N GLU A 179 -14.75 17.47 5.54
CA GLU A 179 -13.52 18.01 6.15
C GLU A 179 -13.78 19.31 6.91
N ARG A 180 -14.58 20.21 6.33
CA ARG A 180 -14.96 21.49 6.97
C ARG A 180 -15.85 21.25 8.19
N ILE A 181 -16.78 20.30 8.11
CA ILE A 181 -17.58 19.86 9.27
C ILE A 181 -16.66 19.37 10.39
N GLY A 182 -15.70 18.49 10.08
CA GLY A 182 -14.73 18.00 11.05
C GLY A 182 -13.88 19.11 11.68
N LYS A 183 -13.42 20.08 10.88
CA LYS A 183 -12.70 21.27 11.36
C LYS A 183 -13.55 22.09 12.33
N GLY A 184 -14.83 22.31 12.02
CA GLY A 184 -15.77 23.02 12.88
C GLY A 184 -16.02 22.32 14.21
N LEU A 185 -16.28 21.01 14.19
CA LEU A 185 -16.46 20.22 15.42
C LEU A 185 -15.20 20.20 16.29
N LYS A 186 -14.01 20.12 15.68
CA LYS A 186 -12.73 20.22 16.39
C LYS A 186 -12.52 21.60 17.02
N ALA A 187 -12.93 22.67 16.34
CA ALA A 187 -12.85 24.03 16.87
C ALA A 187 -13.78 24.22 18.07
N LEU A 188 -15.01 23.69 18.03
CA LEU A 188 -15.93 23.69 19.17
C LEU A 188 -15.36 22.91 20.36
N ALA A 189 -14.79 21.72 20.12
CA ALA A 189 -14.13 20.94 21.17
C ALA A 189 -12.92 21.66 21.78
N ALA A 190 -12.15 22.40 20.97
CA ALA A 190 -11.00 23.18 21.45
C ALA A 190 -11.42 24.41 22.28
N ALA A 191 -12.65 24.90 22.09
CA ALA A 191 -13.19 26.05 22.82
C ALA A 191 -13.83 25.69 24.17
N LEU A 192 -13.81 24.40 24.56
CA LEU A 192 -14.32 23.93 25.85
C LEU A 192 -13.66 24.67 27.02
N PRO A 193 -14.42 25.15 28.01
CA PRO A 193 -13.86 25.71 29.24
C PRO A 193 -12.95 24.68 29.90
N THR A 194 -11.76 25.09 30.36
CA THR A 194 -10.70 24.21 30.89
C THR A 194 -11.03 23.56 32.26
N GLY A 195 -12.30 23.28 32.57
CA GLY A 195 -12.76 22.74 33.85
C GLY A 195 -13.69 21.52 33.78
N SER A 196 -13.90 20.90 32.62
CA SER A 196 -14.84 19.79 32.43
C SER A 196 -14.22 18.52 31.84
N ARG A 197 -13.03 18.13 32.32
CA ARG A 197 -12.44 16.80 32.06
C ARG A 197 -12.54 15.92 33.29
#